data_AF-A0A9D8PTW5-F1
#
_entry.id   AF-A0A9D8PTW5-F1
#
_cell.length_a   1.000
_cell.length_b   1.000
_cell.length_c   1.000
_cell.angle_alpha   90.00
_cell.angle_beta   90.00
_cell.angle_gamma   90.00
#
_symmetry.space_group_name_H-M   'P 1'
#
loop_
_entity.id
_entity.type
_entity.pdbx_description
1 polymer ?
#
loop_
_entity_poly.entity_id
_entity_poly.type
_entity_poly.pdbx_seq_one_letter_code
_entity_poly.pdbx_strand_id
1 'polypeptide(L)'
;MWLLTGLIASVLAAVVITVIGVQVFPQFADTFTAFTLRGTGLPLPTRLAMRFYPAIWLAPALVLLIRLGWPGKAGRAIAAGVFGLLTLFAGVPLVLVSAYLPMIQLMSAL
;
A
#
# COMPACT_ATOMS: atom_id res chain seq x y z
N MET A 1 -14.73 -19.22 6.04
CA MET A 1 -13.55 -19.24 5.16
C MET A 1 -13.21 -17.85 4.63
N TRP A 2 -14.09 -17.19 3.87
CA TRP A 2 -13.85 -15.85 3.30
C TRP A 2 -13.29 -14.77 4.23
N LEU A 3 -13.73 -14.73 5.50
CA LEU A 3 -13.20 -13.76 6.46
C LEU A 3 -11.74 -14.05 6.84
N LEU A 4 -11.40 -15.31 7.07
CA LEU A 4 -10.01 -15.73 7.32
C LEU A 4 -9.13 -15.42 6.11
N THR A 5 -9.65 -15.70 4.90
CA THR A 5 -8.96 -15.37 3.65
C THR A 5 -8.70 -13.87 3.52
N GLY A 6 -9.70 -13.03 3.81
CA GLY A 6 -9.55 -11.57 3.83
C GLY A 6 -8.54 -11.09 4.85
N LEU A 7 -8.60 -11.62 6.08
CA LEU A 7 -7.70 -11.21 7.16
C LEU A 7 -6.25 -11.60 6.85
N ILE A 8 -6.03 -12.84 6.40
CA ILE A 8 -4.71 -13.34 5.99
C ILE A 8 -4.18 -12.50 4.82
N ALA A 9 -5.01 -12.21 3.81
CA ALA A 9 -4.63 -11.38 2.68
C ALA A 9 -4.29 -9.94 3.09
N SER A 10 -5.07 -9.32 3.98
CA SER A 10 -4.78 -7.98 4.51
C SER A 10 -3.51 -7.92 5.33
N VAL A 11 -3.26 -8.94 6.17
CA VAL A 11 -2.04 -9.04 6.97
C VAL A 11 -0.83 -9.25 6.07
N LEU A 12 -0.91 -10.15 5.07
CA LEU A 12 0.12 -10.33 4.06
C LEU A 12 0.39 -9.04 3.30
N ALA A 13 -0.64 -8.31 2.89
CA ALA A 13 -0.51 -7.02 2.20
C ALA A 13 0.20 -5.99 3.09
N ALA A 14 -0.17 -5.90 4.36
CA ALA A 14 0.45 -5.00 5.31
C ALA A 14 1.92 -5.32 5.55
N VAL A 15 2.26 -6.61 5.70
CA VAL A 15 3.65 -7.07 5.84
C VAL A 15 4.44 -6.73 4.59
N VAL A 16 3.95 -7.08 3.40
CA VAL A 16 4.65 -6.80 2.13
C VAL A 16 4.85 -5.30 1.92
N ILE A 17 3.83 -4.48 2.17
CA ILE A 17 3.93 -3.02 2.04
C ILE A 17 4.90 -2.42 3.06
N THR A 18 4.94 -2.97 4.28
CA THR A 18 5.93 -2.56 5.29
C THR A 18 7.34 -2.94 4.86
N VAL A 19 7.54 -4.14 4.31
CA VAL A 19 8.84 -4.59 3.79
C VAL A 19 9.29 -3.72 2.62
N ILE A 20 8.39 -3.38 1.68
CA ILE A 20 8.68 -2.42 0.61
C ILE A 20 9.07 -1.07 1.24
N GLY A 21 8.32 -0.62 2.24
CA GLY A 21 8.60 0.63 2.94
C GLY A 21 9.99 0.68 3.58
N VAL A 22 10.42 -0.42 4.21
CA VAL A 22 11.68 -0.50 4.96
C VAL A 22 12.87 -0.86 4.07
N GLN A 23 12.68 -1.63 3.00
CA GLN A 23 13.79 -2.15 2.18
C GLN A 23 13.93 -1.40 0.86
N VAL A 24 12.83 -0.99 0.23
CA VAL A 24 12.83 -0.42 -1.12
C VAL A 24 12.96 1.11 -1.08
N PHE A 25 12.23 1.81 -0.20
CA PHE A 25 12.38 3.27 -0.09
C PHE A 25 13.81 3.75 0.23
N PRO A 26 14.59 3.14 1.15
CA PRO A 26 15.95 3.60 1.41
C PRO A 26 16.91 3.34 0.24
N GLN A 27 16.65 2.34 -0.62
CA GLN A 27 17.44 2.13 -1.84
C GLN A 27 17.31 3.30 -2.83
N PHE A 28 16.21 4.05 -2.75
CA PHE A 28 15.96 5.23 -3.58
C PHE A 28 16.34 6.54 -2.89
N ALA A 29 16.98 6.51 -1.70
CA ALA A 29 17.42 7.69 -0.98
C ALA A 29 18.29 8.63 -1.84
N ASP A 30 19.19 8.06 -2.65
CA ASP A 30 20.06 8.82 -3.55
C ASP A 30 19.29 9.49 -4.71
N THR A 31 18.23 8.83 -5.19
CA THR A 31 17.31 9.39 -6.19
C THR A 31 16.51 10.54 -5.59
N PHE A 32 16.11 10.43 -4.32
CA PHE A 32 15.36 11.47 -3.60
C PHE A 32 16.21 12.69 -3.29
N THR A 33 17.49 12.51 -2.94
CA THR A 33 18.42 13.63 -2.76
C THR A 33 18.67 14.34 -4.08
N ALA A 34 18.76 13.63 -5.21
CA ALA A 34 18.89 14.24 -6.54
C ALA A 34 17.69 15.12 -6.93
N PHE A 35 16.45 14.69 -6.66
CA PHE A 35 15.25 15.51 -6.86
C PHE A 35 15.22 16.73 -5.92
N THR A 36 15.60 16.53 -4.66
CA THR A 36 15.68 17.61 -3.66
C THR A 36 16.71 18.68 -4.06
N LEU A 37 17.87 18.26 -4.58
CA LEU A 37 18.93 19.15 -5.09
C LEU A 37 18.51 19.91 -6.36
N ARG A 38 17.65 19.32 -7.21
CA ARG A 38 17.07 19.99 -8.39
C ARG A 38 15.90 20.94 -8.07
N GLY A 39 15.48 21.03 -6.81
CA GLY A 39 14.32 21.84 -6.40
C GLY A 39 12.97 21.30 -6.90
N THR A 40 12.97 20.17 -7.61
CA THR A 40 11.76 19.48 -8.05
C THR A 40 11.29 18.56 -6.94
N GLY A 41 10.20 18.95 -6.29
CA GLY A 41 9.63 18.15 -5.22
C GLY A 41 9.28 16.72 -5.69
N LEU A 42 9.62 15.74 -4.85
CA LEU A 42 9.24 14.33 -4.94
C LEU A 42 7.80 14.12 -5.48
N PRO A 43 7.54 13.07 -6.30
CA PRO A 43 6.19 12.76 -6.75
C PRO A 43 5.24 12.63 -5.55
N LEU A 44 4.09 13.31 -5.60
CA LEU A 44 3.04 13.23 -4.58
C LEU A 44 2.71 11.79 -4.14
N PRO A 45 2.48 10.82 -5.05
CA PRO A 45 2.19 9.43 -4.65
C PRO A 45 3.33 8.78 -3.86
N THR A 46 4.59 9.05 -4.21
CA THR A 46 5.75 8.53 -3.46
C THR A 46 5.85 9.16 -2.07
N ARG A 47 5.62 10.47 -1.96
CA ARG A 47 5.57 11.17 -0.66
C ARG A 47 4.45 10.64 0.24
N LEU A 48 3.28 10.40 -0.35
CA LEU A 48 2.14 9.83 0.37
C LEU A 48 2.45 8.40 0.81
N ALA A 49 3.02 7.57 -0.07
CA ALA A 49 3.39 6.20 0.26
C ALA A 49 4.45 6.14 1.38
N MET A 50 5.49 6.98 1.37
CA MET A 50 6.47 7.05 2.45
C MET A 50 5.88 7.47 3.80
N ARG A 51 4.92 8.39 3.80
CA ARG A 51 4.34 8.91 5.04
C ARG A 51 3.23 8.02 5.59
N PHE A 52 2.48 7.38 4.70
CA PHE A 52 1.27 6.63 5.04
C PHE A 52 1.39 5.11 4.83
N TYR A 53 2.54 4.55 4.44
CA TYR A 53 2.70 3.09 4.43
C TYR A 53 2.39 2.42 5.77
N PRO A 54 2.62 3.01 6.97
CA PRO A 54 2.22 2.38 8.23
C PRO A 54 0.70 2.29 8.38
N ALA A 55 -0.04 3.19 7.71
CA ALA A 55 -1.50 3.19 7.72
C ALA A 55 -2.09 1.95 7.04
N ILE A 56 -1.30 1.17 6.30
CA ILE A 56 -1.73 -0.13 5.76
C ILE A 56 -2.17 -1.11 6.86
N TRP A 57 -1.65 -0.96 8.08
CA TRP A 57 -2.08 -1.74 9.24
C TRP A 57 -3.51 -1.43 9.67
N LEU A 58 -4.12 -0.35 9.17
CA LEU A 58 -5.55 -0.11 9.31
C LEU A 58 -6.37 -1.04 8.41
N ALA A 59 -5.80 -1.65 7.36
CA ALA A 59 -6.53 -2.57 6.48
C ALA A 59 -7.11 -3.79 7.21
N PRO A 60 -6.36 -4.54 8.04
CA PRO A 60 -6.95 -5.63 8.83
C PRO A 60 -8.00 -5.13 9.84
N ALA A 61 -7.82 -3.95 10.44
CA ALA A 61 -8.84 -3.33 11.28
C ALA A 61 -10.10 -2.98 10.48
N LEU A 62 -9.96 -2.50 9.25
CA LEU A 62 -11.06 -2.21 8.32
C LEU A 62 -11.82 -3.48 7.95
N VAL A 63 -11.14 -4.60 7.69
CA VAL A 63 -11.78 -5.89 7.42
C VAL A 63 -12.67 -6.33 8.59
N LEU A 64 -12.22 -6.11 9.83
CA LEU A 64 -13.02 -6.38 11.03
C LEU A 64 -14.18 -5.40 11.19
N LEU A 65 -13.96 -4.10 10.96
CA LEU A 65 -15.02 -3.08 11.02
C LEU A 65 -16.09 -3.32 9.94
N ILE A 66 -15.69 -3.67 8.72
CA ILE A 66 -16.57 -4.06 7.62
C ILE A 66 -17.41 -5.26 8.03
N ARG A 67 -16.80 -6.29 8.63
CA ARG A 67 -17.52 -7.46 9.16
C ARG A 67 -18.56 -7.07 10.22
N LEU A 68 -18.21 -6.16 11.13
CA LEU A 68 -19.05 -5.74 12.26
C LEU A 68 -20.18 -4.79 11.82
N GLY A 69 -19.92 -3.87 10.90
CA GLY A 69 -20.83 -2.81 10.47
C GLY A 69 -21.66 -3.10 9.22
N TRP A 70 -21.40 -4.19 8.48
CA TRP A 70 -22.15 -4.46 7.25
C TRP A 70 -23.64 -4.73 7.54
N PRO A 71 -24.60 -4.14 6.81
CA PRO A 71 -26.02 -4.29 7.09
C PRO A 71 -26.52 -5.75 6.90
N GLY A 72 -26.13 -6.45 5.82
CA GLY A 72 -26.65 -7.78 5.50
C GLY A 72 -25.84 -8.95 6.05
N LYS A 73 -26.40 -9.81 6.93
CA LYS A 73 -25.72 -10.97 7.56
C LYS A 73 -25.11 -11.99 6.57
N ALA A 74 -25.74 -12.19 5.41
CA ALA A 74 -25.32 -13.18 4.43
C ALA A 74 -24.02 -12.80 3.68
N GLY A 75 -23.78 -11.51 3.44
CA GLY A 75 -22.65 -11.03 2.62
C GLY A 75 -21.41 -10.58 3.41
N ARG A 76 -21.49 -10.42 4.74
CA ARG A 76 -20.44 -9.73 5.52
C ARG A 76 -19.07 -10.39 5.43
N ALA A 77 -19.03 -11.73 5.42
CA ALA A 77 -17.77 -12.47 5.35
C ALA A 77 -17.14 -12.38 3.94
N ILE A 78 -17.96 -12.30 2.90
CA ILE A 78 -17.52 -12.21 1.51
C ILE A 78 -17.00 -10.79 1.25
N ALA A 79 -17.74 -9.75 1.67
CA ALA A 79 -17.30 -8.36 1.56
C ALA A 79 -15.96 -8.11 2.27
N ALA A 80 -15.82 -8.62 3.51
CA ALA A 80 -14.56 -8.58 4.25
C ALA A 80 -13.42 -9.33 3.53
N GLY A 81 -13.72 -10.50 2.95
CA GLY A 81 -12.80 -11.29 2.14
C GLY A 81 -12.30 -10.56 0.90
N VAL A 82 -13.22 -10.03 0.10
CA VAL A 82 -12.94 -9.28 -1.12
C VAL A 82 -12.12 -8.02 -0.82
N PHE A 83 -12.45 -7.31 0.28
CA PHE A 83 -11.69 -6.12 0.67
C PHE A 83 -10.23 -6.46 1.02
N GLY A 84 -10.01 -7.56 1.75
CA GLY A 84 -8.66 -8.02 2.06
C GLY A 84 -7.87 -8.45 0.82
N LEU A 85 -8.53 -9.14 -0.13
CA LEU A 85 -7.94 -9.48 -1.43
C LEU A 85 -7.61 -8.24 -2.26
N LEU A 86 -8.51 -7.25 -2.34
CA LEU A 86 -8.26 -6.00 -3.05
C LEU A 86 -7.07 -5.25 -2.45
N THR A 87 -6.95 -5.25 -1.12
CA THR A 87 -5.81 -4.62 -0.45
C THR A 87 -4.49 -5.29 -0.88
N LEU A 88 -4.48 -6.62 -0.99
CA LEU A 88 -3.31 -7.37 -1.44
C LEU A 88 -3.02 -7.15 -2.92
N PHE A 89 -4.00 -7.37 -3.79
CA PHE A 89 -3.81 -7.39 -5.25
C PHE A 89 -3.80 -6.01 -5.90
N ALA A 90 -4.41 -4.99 -5.30
CA ALA A 90 -4.36 -3.61 -5.80
C ALA A 90 -3.43 -2.74 -4.95
N GLY A 91 -3.48 -2.88 -3.62
CA GLY A 91 -2.67 -2.05 -2.72
C GLY A 91 -1.17 -2.31 -2.86
N VAL A 92 -0.73 -3.58 -2.89
CA VAL A 92 0.69 -3.92 -3.04
C VAL A 92 1.27 -3.37 -4.35
N PRO A 93 0.72 -3.68 -5.55
CA PRO A 93 1.27 -3.13 -6.79
C PRO A 93 1.18 -1.62 -6.86
N LEU A 94 0.16 -0.98 -6.26
CA LEU A 94 0.07 0.48 -6.23
C LEU A 94 1.19 1.13 -5.39
N VAL A 95 1.54 0.54 -4.24
CA VAL A 95 2.70 0.97 -3.44
C VAL A 95 4.00 0.72 -4.20
N LEU A 96 4.10 -0.42 -4.88
CA LEU A 96 5.26 -0.78 -5.68
C LEU A 96 5.46 0.24 -6.82
N VAL A 97 4.42 0.51 -7.62
CA VAL A 97 4.44 1.57 -8.65
C VAL A 97 4.81 2.93 -8.06
N SER A 98 4.27 3.26 -6.87
CA SER A 98 4.59 4.52 -6.17
C SER A 98 6.06 4.61 -5.73
N ALA A 99 6.67 3.48 -5.37
CA ALA A 99 8.08 3.40 -5.01
C ALA A 99 9.01 3.52 -6.24
N TYR A 100 8.62 2.96 -7.38
CA TYR A 100 9.40 3.02 -8.63
C TYR A 100 9.12 4.25 -9.51
N LEU A 101 8.02 4.98 -9.26
CA LEU A 101 7.64 6.21 -9.95
C LEU A 101 8.75 7.28 -10.07
N PRO A 102 9.55 7.56 -9.01
CA PRO A 102 10.65 8.52 -9.07
C PRO A 102 11.69 8.11 -10.12
N MET A 103 11.98 6.82 -10.23
CA MET A 103 12.95 6.28 -11.16
C MET A 103 12.44 6.36 -12.61
N ILE A 104 11.14 6.09 -12.83
CA ILE A 104 10.50 6.27 -14.14
C ILE A 104 10.56 7.74 -14.59
N GLN A 105 10.27 8.69 -13.69
CA GLN A 105 10.35 10.11 -14.01
C GLN A 105 11.77 10.61 -14.25
N LEU A 106 12.76 10.06 -13.53
CA LEU A 106 14.16 10.42 -13.74
C LEU A 106 14.66 9.90 -15.10
N MET A 107 14.23 8.70 -15.50
CA MET A 107 14.60 8.09 -16.77
C MET A 107 13.86 8.69 -17.97
N SER A 108 12.67 9.27 -17.78
CA SER A 108 11.98 10.04 -18.84
C SER A 108 12.51 11.47 -18.98
N ALA A 109 13.26 11.97 -17.99
CA ALA A 109 13.86 13.30 -17.99
C ALA A 109 15.33 13.31 -18.45
N LEU A 110 15.89 12.12 -18.74
CA LEU A 110 17.16 11.89 -19.42
C LEU A 110 16.89 11.68 -20.92
#